data_AF-A0ABD7F7P2-F1
#
_entry.id   AF-A0ABD7F7P2-F1
#
_cell.length_a   1.000
_cell.length_b   1.000
_cell.length_c   1.000
_cell.angle_alpha   90.00
_cell.angle_beta   90.00
_cell.angle_gamma   90.00
#
_symmetry.space_group_name_H-M   'P 1'
#
loop_
_entity.id
_entity.type
_entity.pdbx_description
1 polymer ?
#
loop_
_entity_poly.entity_id
_entity_poly.type
_entity_poly.pdbx_seq_one_letter_code
_entity_poly.pdbx_strand_id
1 'polypeptide(L)' 'MAMRPEVRRRTLVLVAFSLIQWGFVLYILNNQLFNLDTYQRILLFCVSCLGGGFLIMASLLYMVIKGNADQ' A
#
# COMPACT_ATOMS: atom_id res chain seq x y z
N MET A 1 -13.49 -19.32 13.44
CA MET A 1 -12.37 -18.35 13.55
C MET A 1 -12.93 -16.95 13.46
N ALA A 2 -13.28 -16.33 14.58
CA ALA A 2 -13.71 -14.93 14.61
C ALA A 2 -12.45 -14.06 14.74
N MET A 3 -12.12 -13.35 13.68
CA MET A 3 -10.95 -12.49 13.65
C MET A 3 -11.13 -11.31 14.63
N ARG A 4 -10.07 -10.96 15.38
CA ARG A 4 -10.09 -9.79 16.28
C ARG A 4 -10.42 -8.51 15.47
N PRO A 5 -11.48 -7.75 15.82
CA PRO A 5 -11.99 -6.63 15.02
C PRO A 5 -10.96 -5.51 14.83
N GLU A 6 -10.06 -5.31 15.80
CA GLU A 6 -8.98 -4.31 15.71
C GLU A 6 -7.97 -4.63 14.61
N VAL A 7 -7.57 -5.90 14.48
CA VAL A 7 -6.59 -6.35 13.48
C VAL A 7 -7.18 -6.16 12.08
N ARG A 8 -8.45 -6.55 11.90
CA ARG A 8 -9.18 -6.34 10.64
C ARG A 8 -9.23 -4.86 10.24
N ARG A 9 -9.55 -3.97 11.19
CA ARG A 9 -9.61 -2.52 10.93
C ARG A 9 -8.24 -1.96 10.54
N ARG A 10 -7.16 -2.35 11.24
CA ARG A 10 -5.80 -1.89 10.93
C ARG A 10 -5.35 -2.38 9.54
N THR A 11 -5.58 -3.64 9.20
CA THR A 11 -5.27 -4.16 7.87
C THR A 11 -6.03 -3.38 6.78
N LEU A 12 -7.33 -3.13 6.95
CA LEU A 12 -8.11 -2.33 6.00
C LEU A 12 -7.56 -0.91 5.83
N VAL A 13 -7.16 -0.26 6.93
CA VAL A 13 -6.55 1.08 6.87
C VAL A 13 -5.22 1.05 6.10
N LEU A 14 -4.37 0.04 6.31
CA LEU A 14 -3.10 -0.09 5.59
C LEU A 14 -3.29 -0.34 4.09
N VAL A 15 -4.27 -1.18 3.73
CA VAL A 15 -4.62 -1.42 2.33
C VAL A 15 -5.15 -0.13 1.69
N ALA A 16 -6.09 0.56 2.34
CA ALA A 16 -6.62 1.83 1.85
C ALA A 16 -5.52 2.88 1.69
N PHE A 17 -4.62 3.00 2.68
CA PHE A 17 -3.47 3.89 2.62
C PHE A 17 -2.56 3.59 1.43
N SER A 18 -2.29 2.31 1.16
CA SER A 18 -1.43 1.89 0.03
C SER A 18 -2.07 2.26 -1.32
N LEU A 19 -3.39 2.09 -1.47
CA LEU A 19 -4.11 2.47 -2.68
C LEU A 19 -4.14 3.99 -2.88
N ILE A 20 -4.37 4.76 -1.80
CA ILE A 20 -4.35 6.22 -1.83
C ILE A 20 -2.96 6.73 -2.21
N GLN A 21 -1.90 6.19 -1.58
CA GLN A 21 -0.51 6.53 -1.89
C GLN A 21 -0.18 6.28 -3.37
N TRP A 22 -0.57 5.12 -3.90
CA TRP A 22 -0.41 4.81 -5.31
C TRP A 22 -1.16 5.79 -6.22
N GLY A 23 -2.41 6.12 -5.89
CA GLY A 23 -3.21 7.11 -6.61
C GLY A 23 -2.58 8.51 -6.63
N PHE A 24 -1.98 8.94 -5.52
CA PHE A 24 -1.24 10.20 -5.44
C PHE A 24 -0.03 10.21 -6.38
N VAL A 25 0.74 9.12 -6.46
CA VAL A 25 1.88 9.03 -7.39
C VAL A 25 1.41 9.09 -8.83
N LEU A 26 0.31 8.40 -9.16
CA LEU A 26 -0.33 8.49 -10.47
C LEU A 26 -0.74 9.92 -10.82
N TYR A 27 -1.34 10.63 -9.88
CA TYR A 27 -1.72 12.03 -10.06
C TYR A 27 -0.50 12.94 -10.34
N ILE A 28 0.56 12.76 -9.55
CA ILE A 28 1.83 13.48 -9.71
C ILE A 28 2.42 13.25 -11.11
N LEU A 29 2.44 11.99 -11.55
CA LEU A 29 3.01 11.59 -12.85
C LEU A 29 2.19 12.14 -14.01
N ASN A 30 0.86 12.07 -13.94
CA ASN A 30 -0.04 12.55 -14.99
C ASN A 30 0.00 14.08 -15.16
N ASN A 31 0.09 14.82 -14.06
CA ASN A 31 0.11 16.29 -14.09
C ASN A 31 1.53 16.87 -14.13
N GLN A 32 2.56 16.03 -14.21
CA GLN A 32 3.97 16.44 -14.29
C GLN A 32 4.43 17.39 -13.16
N LEU A 33 3.87 17.25 -11.95
CA LEU A 33 4.03 18.25 -10.86
C LEU A 33 5.48 18.53 -10.45
N PHE A 34 6.39 17.58 -10.66
CA PHE A 34 7.79 17.70 -10.25
C PHE A 34 8.76 17.88 -11.43
N ASN A 35 8.24 18.15 -12.64
CA ASN A 35 9.04 18.29 -13.87
C ASN A 35 10.09 17.17 -14.04
N LEU A 36 9.70 15.93 -13.70
CA LEU A 36 10.58 14.77 -13.71
C LEU A 36 10.89 14.35 -15.14
N ASP A 37 12.12 13.91 -15.36
CA ASP A 37 12.51 13.27 -16.62
C ASP A 37 11.80 11.92 -16.81
N THR A 38 11.72 11.44 -18.05
CA THR A 38 11.07 10.17 -18.40
C THR A 38 11.58 9.00 -17.56
N TYR A 39 12.89 8.89 -17.36
CA TYR A 39 13.47 7.80 -16.56
C TYR A 39 13.08 7.89 -15.08
N GLN A 40 13.03 9.11 -14.53
CA GLN A 40 12.65 9.34 -13.13
C GLN A 40 11.18 9.01 -12.89
N ARG A 41 10.30 9.29 -13.87
CA ARG A 41 8.88 8.93 -13.81
C ARG A 41 8.68 7.42 -13.76
N ILE A 42 9.39 6.69 -14.61
CA ILE A 42 9.33 5.23 -14.65
C ILE A 42 9.82 4.66 -13.32
N LEU A 43 10.94 5.15 -12.81
CA LEU A 43 11.46 4.74 -11.50
C LEU A 43 10.47 5.02 -10.36
N LEU A 44 9.89 6.23 -10.31
CA LEU A 44 8.92 6.59 -9.29
C LEU A 44 7.66 5.70 -9.35
N PHE A 45 7.17 5.43 -10.56
CA PHE A 45 6.05 4.52 -10.78
C PHE A 45 6.38 3.10 -10.28
N CYS A 46 7.52 2.54 -10.68
CA CYS A 46 7.95 1.21 -10.27
C CYS A 46 8.12 1.10 -8.75
N VAL A 47 8.79 2.07 -8.12
CA VAL A 47 8.99 2.09 -6.66
C VAL A 47 7.65 2.22 -5.94
N SER A 48 6.71 3.03 -6.46
CA SER A 48 5.39 3.14 -5.86
C SER A 48 4.57 1.85 -5.98
N CYS A 49 4.62 1.17 -7.12
CA CYS A 49 3.95 -0.11 -7.32
C CYS A 49 4.54 -1.20 -6.42
N LEU A 50 5.87 -1.28 -6.32
CA LEU A 50 6.55 -2.21 -5.43
C LEU A 50 6.26 -1.92 -3.95
N GLY A 51 6.36 -0.65 -3.54
CA GLY A 51 6.09 -0.21 -2.18
C GLY A 51 4.64 -0.46 -1.76
N GLY A 52 3.67 -0.08 -2.61
CA GLY A 52 2.26 -0.31 -2.37
C GLY A 52 1.91 -1.81 -2.31
N GLY A 53 2.42 -2.60 -3.27
CA GLY A 53 2.22 -4.05 -3.28
C GLY A 53 2.83 -4.74 -2.05
N PHE A 54 4.03 -4.34 -1.65
CA PHE A 54 4.70 -4.85 -0.46
C PHE A 54 3.93 -4.50 0.82
N LEU A 55 3.43 -3.27 0.95
CA LEU A 55 2.61 -2.85 2.09
C LEU A 55 1.30 -3.64 2.18
N ILE A 56 0.64 -3.88 1.04
CA ILE A 56 -0.57 -4.72 1.01
C ILE A 56 -0.23 -6.14 1.47
N MET A 57 0.82 -6.75 0.93
CA MET A 57 1.27 -8.08 1.36
C MET A 57 1.61 -8.14 2.85
N ALA A 58 2.37 -7.17 3.37
CA ALA A 58 2.70 -7.08 4.79
C ALA A 58 1.45 -6.90 5.66
N SER A 59 0.46 -6.12 5.20
CA SER A 59 -0.79 -5.90 5.92
C SER A 59 -1.66 -7.17 6.01
N LEU A 60 -1.65 -7.99 4.95
CA LEU A 60 -2.31 -9.30 4.92
C LEU A 60 -1.56 -10.31 5.78
N LEU A 61 -0.23 -10.31 5.78
CA LEU A 61 0.56 -11.16 6.69
C LEU A 61 0.30 -10.79 8.15
N TYR A 62 0.27 -9.49 8.48
CA TYR A 62 -0.14 -9.01 9.81
C TYR A 62 -1.55 -9.51 10.17
N MET A 63 -2.48 -9.45 9.21
CA MET A 63 -3.84 -9.96 9.37
C MET A 63 -3.83 -11.44 9.76
N VAL A 64 -3.06 -12.27 9.06
CA VAL A 64 -2.99 -13.72 9.31
C VAL A 64 -2.32 -14.02 10.65
N ILE A 65 -1.16 -13.43 10.93
CA ILE A 65 -0.36 -13.72 12.12
C ILE A 65 -1.08 -13.23 13.39
N LYS A 66 -1.57 -12.00 13.41
CA LYS A 66 -2.23 -11.41 14.59
C LYS A 66 -3.73 -11.72 14.67
N GLY A 67 -4.36 -12.07 13.56
CA GLY A 67 -5.79 -12.37 13.49
C GLY A 67 -6.17 -13.69 14.15
N ASN A 68 -5.22 -14.63 14.26
CA ASN A 68 -5.41 -15.96 14.87
C ASN A 68 -4.46 -16.27 16.03
N ALA A 69 -3.89 -15.24 16.69
CA ALA A 69 -2.91 -15.42 17.76
C ALA A 69 -3.46 -16.07 19.06
N ASP A 70 -4.72 -16.52 19.06
CA ASP A 70 -5.39 -17.24 20.16
C ASP A 70 -5.55 -18.74 19.88
N GLN A 71 -4.92 -19.29 18.83
CA GLN A 71 -4.71 -20.74 18.65
C GLN A 71 -3.25 -21.11 18.83
#